data_AF-A0A8W8P1I4-F1
#
_entry.id   AF-A0A8W8P1I4-F1
#
_cell.length_a   1.000
_cell.length_b   1.000
_cell.length_c   1.000
_cell.angle_alpha   90.00
_cell.angle_beta   90.00
_cell.angle_gamma   90.00
#
_symmetry.space_group_name_H-M   'P 1'
#
loop_
_entity.id
_entity.type
_entity.pdbx_description
1 polymer ?
#
loop_
_entity_poly.entity_id
_entity_poly.type
_entity_poly.pdbx_seq_one_letter_code
_entity_poly.pdbx_strand_id
1 'polypeptide(L)'
;MKGCPTPGYYGENCSLSCPQNCQEGHCHIEDGTCLRCTYGYKGPTCNEQCNGKSYGQECQQNCGNCKNNEQCHHVNGSCIKGCASGFYGTKCDLICSNNTHGDGCLLKCGNCLYLYGEQCHHVTGQCPRGCDIGYHGDRCDQGFEGLIHPVSESQLSTSLYVCTTFLILSGLLNVILVVRFLRERRKTMRKHQKNLKSESERNKELEHPMPIPECSQYQYENFSLYEELGLSK
;
A
#
# COMPACT_ATOMS: atom_id res chain seq x y z
N MET A 1 17.54 26.96 80.58
CA MET A 1 16.78 26.43 79.43
C MET A 1 17.75 26.25 78.28
N LYS A 2 17.97 25.03 77.79
CA LYS A 2 18.84 24.80 76.63
C LYS A 2 18.00 25.04 75.38
N GLY A 3 18.22 26.17 74.73
CA GLY A 3 17.40 26.68 73.63
C GLY A 3 18.08 27.90 73.01
N CYS A 4 18.09 28.01 71.69
CA CYS A 4 18.52 29.25 71.05
C CYS A 4 17.43 30.31 71.21
N PRO A 5 17.79 31.58 71.50
CA PRO A 5 16.80 32.63 71.70
C PRO A 5 15.93 32.89 70.48
N THR A 6 16.47 32.66 69.28
CA THR A 6 15.83 32.86 67.99
C THR A 6 15.57 31.51 67.31
N PRO A 7 14.32 31.23 66.87
CA PRO A 7 14.02 30.05 66.06
C PRO A 7 14.82 30.01 64.76
N GLY A 8 15.13 28.81 64.27
CA GLY A 8 15.88 28.63 63.02
C GLY A 8 17.39 28.79 63.14
N TYR A 9 17.93 28.81 64.37
CA TYR A 9 19.37 28.84 64.64
C TYR A 9 19.78 27.73 65.61
N TYR A 10 21.02 27.25 65.48
CA TYR A 10 21.61 26.17 66.26
C TYR A 10 23.11 26.40 66.55
N GLY A 11 23.72 25.50 67.32
CA GLY A 11 25.11 25.54 67.76
C GLY A 11 25.29 26.24 69.11
N GLU A 12 26.50 26.11 69.69
CA GLU A 12 26.79 26.60 71.06
C GLU A 12 26.47 28.09 71.27
N ASN A 13 26.67 28.90 70.23
CA ASN A 13 26.45 30.35 70.25
C ASN A 13 25.24 30.79 69.40
N CYS A 14 24.41 29.86 68.91
CA CYS A 14 23.24 30.16 68.07
C CYS A 14 23.56 31.01 66.83
N SER A 15 24.75 30.82 66.25
CA SER A 15 25.24 31.57 65.09
C SER A 15 25.00 30.86 63.77
N LEU A 16 24.66 29.57 63.79
CA LEU A 16 24.42 28.77 62.60
C LEU A 16 22.93 28.72 62.31
N SER A 17 22.52 28.97 61.08
CA SER A 17 21.11 28.85 60.68
C SER A 17 20.77 27.39 60.38
N CYS A 18 19.59 26.94 60.82
CA CYS A 18 19.08 25.61 60.48
C CYS A 18 19.10 25.38 58.96
N PRO A 19 19.37 24.14 58.50
CA PRO A 19 19.32 23.82 57.09
C PRO A 19 18.00 24.24 56.43
N GLN A 20 18.09 24.83 55.24
CA GLN A 20 16.96 25.45 54.54
C GLN A 20 15.78 24.49 54.32
N ASN A 21 16.08 23.22 54.07
CA ASN A 21 15.09 22.20 53.72
C ASN A 21 14.66 21.35 54.92
N CYS A 22 15.03 21.74 56.16
CA CYS A 22 14.35 21.22 57.33
C CYS A 22 12.89 21.68 57.29
N GLN A 23 11.96 20.76 57.54
CA GLN A 23 10.56 21.12 57.64
C GLN A 23 10.33 22.16 58.74
N GLU A 24 9.59 23.21 58.42
CA GLU A 24 9.27 24.34 59.32
C GLU A 24 10.51 25.09 59.84
N GLY A 25 11.69 24.86 59.25
CA GLY A 25 12.95 25.46 59.71
C GLY A 25 13.41 24.96 61.08
N HIS A 26 12.90 23.82 61.53
CA HIS A 26 13.25 23.22 62.82
C HIS A 26 14.40 22.23 62.67
N CYS A 27 15.49 22.47 63.40
CA CYS A 27 16.63 21.57 63.48
C CYS A 27 17.06 21.37 64.94
N HIS A 28 17.80 20.29 65.18
CA HIS A 28 18.34 19.96 66.48
C HIS A 28 19.38 21.01 66.91
N ILE A 29 19.29 21.43 68.17
CA ILE A 29 20.01 22.62 68.65
C ILE A 29 21.53 22.46 68.71
N GLU A 30 22.04 21.23 68.84
CA GLU A 30 23.49 20.99 68.98
C GLU A 30 24.17 20.74 67.63
N ASP A 31 23.56 19.94 66.76
CA ASP A 31 24.18 19.43 65.53
C ASP A 31 23.50 19.86 64.22
N GLY A 32 22.34 20.55 64.31
CA GLY A 32 21.62 21.06 63.15
C GLY A 32 20.87 19.99 62.36
N THR A 33 20.71 18.78 62.90
CA THR A 33 19.98 17.71 62.23
C THR A 33 18.48 18.02 62.14
N CYS A 34 17.87 17.76 60.98
CA CYS A 34 16.44 17.96 60.78
C CYS A 34 15.68 16.71 61.25
N LEU A 35 14.54 16.90 61.91
CA LEU A 35 13.62 15.78 62.21
C LEU A 35 12.96 15.24 60.93
N ARG A 36 12.67 16.13 59.97
CA ARG A 36 12.05 15.79 58.69
C ARG A 36 12.46 16.80 57.63
N CYS A 37 12.63 16.34 56.41
CA CYS A 37 12.92 17.17 55.25
C CYS A 37 11.65 17.60 54.53
N THR A 38 11.75 18.76 53.85
CA THR A 38 10.78 19.15 52.84
C THR A 38 10.82 18.19 51.65
N TYR A 39 9.73 18.12 50.88
CA TYR A 39 9.63 17.24 49.71
C TYR A 39 10.79 17.45 48.73
N GLY A 40 11.35 16.34 48.25
CA GLY A 40 12.44 16.34 47.29
C GLY A 40 13.83 16.42 47.89
N TYR A 41 13.96 16.31 49.21
CA TYR A 41 15.23 16.29 49.94
C TYR A 41 15.28 15.15 50.95
N LYS A 42 16.50 14.74 51.29
CA LYS A 42 16.81 13.70 52.28
C LYS A 42 18.13 14.01 53.01
N GLY A 43 18.46 13.13 53.95
CA GLY A 43 19.70 13.17 54.72
C GLY A 43 19.53 13.95 56.03
N PRO A 44 20.49 13.82 56.95
CA PRO A 44 20.37 14.36 58.31
C PRO A 44 20.19 15.88 58.36
N THR A 45 20.66 16.61 57.34
CA THR A 45 20.54 18.06 57.22
C THR A 45 19.71 18.49 56.01
N CYS A 46 18.99 17.58 55.35
CA CYS A 46 18.13 17.87 54.20
C CYS A 46 18.80 18.60 53.02
N ASN A 47 20.12 18.47 52.88
CA ASN A 47 20.89 19.10 51.82
C ASN A 47 21.00 18.21 50.56
N GLU A 48 20.59 16.95 50.65
CA GLU A 48 20.65 16.03 49.52
C GLU A 48 19.32 16.04 48.77
N GLN A 49 19.35 16.44 47.51
CA GLN A 49 18.18 16.33 46.64
C GLN A 49 17.88 14.85 46.33
N CYS A 50 16.60 14.49 46.19
CA CYS A 50 16.23 13.15 45.74
C CYS A 50 16.87 12.82 44.40
N ASN A 51 17.50 11.65 44.36
CA ASN A 51 18.25 11.10 43.25
C ASN A 51 18.01 9.59 43.17
N GLY A 52 18.65 8.90 42.22
CA GLY A 52 18.52 7.45 42.12
C GLY A 52 17.10 6.98 41.76
N LYS A 53 16.39 7.76 40.93
CA LYS A 53 15.00 7.51 40.50
C LYS A 53 13.99 7.57 41.64
N SER A 54 14.19 8.48 42.59
CA SER A 54 13.25 8.72 43.69
C SER A 54 12.82 10.18 43.79
N TYR A 55 11.70 10.45 44.45
CA TYR A 55 11.15 11.79 44.64
C TYR A 55 10.26 11.89 45.90
N GLY A 56 9.86 13.12 46.20
CA GLY A 56 8.89 13.51 47.21
C GLY A 56 9.41 13.39 48.64
N GLN A 57 8.54 13.06 49.59
CA GLN A 57 8.89 13.14 51.01
C GLN A 57 9.93 12.07 51.37
N GLU A 58 11.07 12.49 51.94
CA GLU A 58 12.21 11.63 52.27
C GLU A 58 12.67 10.73 51.11
N CYS A 59 12.37 11.14 49.86
CA CYS A 59 12.67 10.38 48.65
C CYS A 59 12.09 8.95 48.64
N GLN A 60 10.92 8.75 49.25
CA GLN A 60 10.29 7.42 49.38
C GLN A 60 9.43 7.02 48.18
N GLN A 61 9.20 7.91 47.22
CA GLN A 61 8.44 7.60 46.01
C GLN A 61 9.38 7.33 44.83
N ASN A 62 9.05 6.36 43.97
CA ASN A 62 9.87 6.00 42.81
C ASN A 62 9.41 6.76 41.56
N CYS A 63 10.35 7.27 40.77
CA CYS A 63 10.07 7.83 39.46
C CYS A 63 9.42 6.78 38.54
N GLY A 64 8.55 7.22 37.64
CA GLY A 64 8.04 6.39 36.55
C GLY A 64 9.06 6.22 35.42
N ASN A 65 8.54 5.85 34.24
CA ASN A 65 9.34 5.55 33.06
C ASN A 65 9.69 6.82 32.28
N CYS A 66 10.47 7.71 32.90
CA CYS A 66 10.96 8.91 32.22
C CYS A 66 11.84 8.55 31.03
N LYS A 67 11.82 9.38 29.99
CA LYS A 67 12.64 9.21 28.79
C LYS A 67 14.11 9.06 29.14
N ASN A 68 14.81 8.15 28.46
CA ASN A 68 16.22 7.82 28.68
C ASN A 68 16.58 7.46 30.13
N ASN A 69 15.63 6.93 30.92
CA ASN A 69 15.82 6.60 32.33
C ASN A 69 16.27 7.78 33.21
N GLU A 70 15.93 9.01 32.82
CA GLU A 70 16.32 10.20 33.57
C GLU A 70 15.65 10.29 34.95
N GLN A 71 16.30 11.02 35.86
CA GLN A 71 15.74 11.37 37.15
C GLN A 71 14.50 12.25 36.95
N CYS A 72 13.37 11.87 37.55
CA CYS A 72 12.17 12.70 37.59
C CYS A 72 12.36 13.90 38.53
N HIS A 73 11.48 14.89 38.43
CA HIS A 73 11.49 16.06 39.28
C HIS A 73 11.43 15.64 40.76
N HIS A 74 12.48 15.96 41.51
CA HIS A 74 12.70 15.49 42.88
C HIS A 74 11.55 15.79 43.85
N VAL A 75 10.80 16.88 43.67
CA VAL A 75 9.63 17.20 44.51
C VAL A 75 8.37 16.41 44.13
N ASN A 76 7.93 16.47 42.86
CA ASN A 76 6.59 16.04 42.46
C ASN A 76 6.56 14.77 41.58
N GLY A 77 7.72 14.27 41.14
CA GLY A 77 7.86 13.05 40.36
C GLY A 77 7.60 13.20 38.85
N SER A 78 7.42 14.43 38.35
CA SER A 78 7.16 14.65 36.93
C SER A 78 8.40 14.42 36.04
N CYS A 79 8.19 13.89 34.84
CA CYS A 79 9.26 13.68 33.86
C CYS A 79 9.31 14.86 32.89
N ILE A 80 10.28 15.77 33.09
CA ILE A 80 10.37 17.04 32.34
C ILE A 80 10.62 16.81 30.84
N LYS A 81 11.38 15.77 30.48
CA LYS A 81 11.66 15.40 29.07
C LYS A 81 10.65 14.42 28.47
N GLY A 82 9.53 14.19 29.16
CA GLY A 82 8.49 13.24 28.78
C GLY A 82 8.84 11.79 29.10
N CYS A 83 8.06 10.88 28.53
CA CYS A 83 8.07 9.46 28.85
C CYS A 83 8.89 8.63 27.86
N ALA A 84 9.35 7.48 28.34
CA ALA A 84 9.80 6.41 27.47
C ALA A 84 8.63 5.89 26.63
N SER A 85 8.97 5.30 25.48
CA SER A 85 7.99 4.74 24.55
C SER A 85 7.10 3.70 25.23
N GLY A 86 5.78 3.75 24.98
CA GLY A 86 4.80 2.88 25.60
C GLY A 86 4.29 3.33 26.99
N PHE A 87 4.68 4.52 27.45
CA PHE A 87 4.18 5.13 28.68
C PHE A 87 3.72 6.57 28.45
N TYR A 88 2.83 7.06 29.31
CA TYR A 88 2.31 8.42 29.27
C TYR A 88 1.95 8.96 30.66
N GLY A 89 1.44 10.19 30.71
CA GLY A 89 1.15 10.92 31.95
C GLY A 89 2.33 11.79 32.40
N THR A 90 2.08 12.70 33.34
CA THR A 90 3.11 13.66 33.80
C THR A 90 4.26 12.98 34.54
N LYS A 91 4.00 11.82 35.16
CA LYS A 91 4.99 11.01 35.89
C LYS A 91 5.45 9.76 35.13
N CYS A 92 4.90 9.50 33.94
CA CYS A 92 5.22 8.33 33.12
C CYS A 92 4.98 6.99 33.83
N ASP A 93 3.96 6.95 34.68
CA ASP A 93 3.50 5.80 35.46
C ASP A 93 2.30 5.09 34.81
N LEU A 94 1.76 5.63 33.72
CA LEU A 94 0.66 5.04 32.97
C LEU A 94 1.18 4.32 31.72
N ILE A 95 0.76 3.07 31.55
CA ILE A 95 1.07 2.25 30.36
C ILE A 95 0.08 2.56 29.25
N CYS A 96 0.52 2.63 27.99
CA CYS A 96 -0.40 2.79 26.87
C CYS A 96 -1.48 1.70 26.89
N SER A 97 -2.73 2.14 26.69
CA SER A 97 -3.92 1.29 26.76
C SER A 97 -4.87 1.65 25.61
N ASN A 98 -6.04 1.02 25.56
CA ASN A 98 -7.04 1.29 24.54
C ASN A 98 -6.50 1.06 23.11
N ASN A 99 -5.75 -0.04 22.95
CA ASN A 99 -5.12 -0.44 21.69
C ASN A 99 -4.19 0.63 21.10
N THR A 100 -3.37 1.25 21.95
CA THR A 100 -2.32 2.18 21.52
C THR A 100 -0.94 1.76 22.03
N HIS A 101 0.11 2.24 21.37
CA HIS A 101 1.49 1.94 21.69
C HIS A 101 2.43 3.09 21.27
N GLY A 102 3.72 2.94 21.58
CA GLY A 102 4.77 3.84 21.12
C GLY A 102 4.82 5.16 21.91
N ASP A 103 5.48 6.16 21.32
CA ASP A 103 5.73 7.44 21.97
C ASP A 103 4.44 8.21 22.22
N GLY A 104 4.19 8.56 23.48
CA GLY A 104 2.98 9.28 23.90
C GLY A 104 1.68 8.52 23.64
N CYS A 105 1.74 7.20 23.40
CA CYS A 105 0.59 6.38 23.05
C CYS A 105 -0.15 6.86 21.79
N LEU A 106 0.57 7.45 20.83
CA LEU A 106 0.00 8.04 19.63
C LEU A 106 -0.21 7.02 18.50
N LEU A 107 0.45 5.86 18.55
CA LEU A 107 0.33 4.82 17.54
C LEU A 107 -0.79 3.86 17.91
N LYS A 108 -1.67 3.52 16.97
CA LYS A 108 -2.70 2.50 17.19
C LYS A 108 -2.12 1.11 16.94
N CYS A 109 -2.57 0.12 17.71
CA CYS A 109 -2.34 -1.29 17.38
C CYS A 109 -2.95 -1.59 16.01
N GLY A 110 -2.36 -2.55 15.29
CA GLY A 110 -2.97 -3.10 14.08
C GLY A 110 -4.11 -4.06 14.41
N ASN A 111 -4.46 -4.90 13.44
CA ASN A 111 -5.57 -5.84 13.53
C ASN A 111 -5.11 -7.13 14.19
N CYS A 112 -4.88 -7.05 15.51
CA CYS A 112 -4.43 -8.16 16.33
C CYS A 112 -5.57 -9.11 16.69
N LEU A 113 -5.25 -10.40 16.84
CA LEU A 113 -6.08 -11.35 17.57
C LEU A 113 -5.82 -11.21 19.08
N TYR A 114 -6.90 -11.09 19.85
CA TYR A 114 -6.86 -10.97 21.32
C TYR A 114 -7.64 -12.10 21.98
N LEU A 115 -7.18 -12.55 23.14
CA LEU A 115 -7.95 -13.43 24.03
C LEU A 115 -8.04 -12.80 25.42
N TYR A 116 -9.20 -12.90 26.08
CA TYR A 116 -9.40 -12.48 27.48
C TYR A 116 -8.84 -11.09 27.85
N GLY A 117 -9.11 -10.06 27.03
CA GLY A 117 -8.71 -8.69 27.34
C GLY A 117 -7.22 -8.38 27.13
N GLU A 118 -6.48 -9.26 26.44
CA GLU A 118 -5.14 -8.96 25.94
C GLU A 118 -5.11 -7.67 25.10
N GLN A 119 -3.94 -7.02 25.09
CA GLN A 119 -3.66 -5.82 24.31
C GLN A 119 -2.35 -6.01 23.54
N CYS A 120 -2.13 -5.22 22.49
CA CYS A 120 -0.84 -5.27 21.80
C CYS A 120 0.27 -4.73 22.71
N HIS A 121 1.51 -5.12 22.45
CA HIS A 121 2.64 -4.70 23.27
C HIS A 121 2.75 -3.17 23.28
N HIS A 122 2.60 -2.54 24.44
CA HIS A 122 2.51 -1.08 24.59
C HIS A 122 3.71 -0.28 24.05
N VAL A 123 4.90 -0.89 23.96
CA VAL A 123 6.06 -0.27 23.29
C VAL A 123 6.05 -0.53 21.77
N THR A 124 6.18 -1.79 21.36
CA THR A 124 6.43 -2.18 19.96
C THR A 124 5.19 -2.24 19.09
N GLY A 125 4.00 -2.36 19.69
CA GLY A 125 2.74 -2.59 18.99
C GLY A 125 2.53 -4.04 18.55
N GLN A 126 3.40 -4.96 18.98
CA GLN A 126 3.35 -6.36 18.55
C GLN A 126 2.09 -7.06 19.05
N CYS A 127 1.46 -7.84 18.18
CA CYS A 127 0.23 -8.56 18.50
C CYS A 127 0.53 -9.87 19.26
N PRO A 128 -0.19 -10.17 20.37
CA PRO A 128 0.13 -11.32 21.22
C PRO A 128 -0.18 -12.67 20.59
N ARG A 129 -1.14 -12.73 19.65
CA ARG A 129 -1.59 -13.98 19.00
C ARG A 129 -1.52 -13.93 17.48
N GLY A 130 -0.79 -12.96 16.93
CA GLY A 130 -0.75 -12.71 15.50
C GLY A 130 -1.96 -11.90 15.00
N CYS A 131 -2.21 -12.04 13.70
CA CYS A 131 -3.08 -11.13 12.94
C CYS A 131 -4.45 -11.72 12.63
N ASP A 132 -5.44 -10.85 12.57
CA ASP A 132 -6.74 -11.19 12.01
C ASP A 132 -6.64 -11.46 10.50
N ILE A 133 -7.66 -12.09 9.94
CA ILE A 133 -7.69 -12.52 8.53
C ILE A 133 -7.43 -11.32 7.61
N GLY A 134 -6.46 -11.47 6.70
CA GLY A 134 -6.10 -10.45 5.73
C GLY A 134 -5.05 -9.45 6.20
N TYR A 135 -4.55 -9.58 7.43
CA TYR A 135 -3.45 -8.77 7.96
C TYR A 135 -2.21 -9.62 8.22
N HIS A 136 -1.04 -9.01 8.16
CA HIS A 136 0.24 -9.68 8.40
C HIS A 136 1.30 -8.73 9.00
N GLY A 137 2.46 -9.30 9.34
CA GLY A 137 3.55 -8.62 10.04
C GLY A 137 3.37 -8.63 11.56
N ASP A 138 4.42 -8.33 12.31
CA ASP A 138 4.42 -8.46 13.78
C ASP A 138 3.40 -7.55 14.48
N ARG A 139 3.05 -6.44 13.83
CA ARG A 139 2.10 -5.42 14.33
C ARG A 139 0.72 -5.51 13.66
N CYS A 140 0.54 -6.41 12.69
CA CYS A 140 -0.73 -6.59 11.95
C CYS A 140 -1.31 -5.29 11.37
N ASP A 141 -0.43 -4.36 11.01
CA ASP A 141 -0.75 -3.04 10.44
C ASP A 141 -0.66 -3.02 8.91
N GLN A 142 -0.26 -4.13 8.31
CA GLN A 142 -0.16 -4.31 6.86
C GLN A 142 -1.24 -5.27 6.40
N GLY A 143 -2.08 -4.84 5.47
CA GLY A 143 -3.11 -5.66 4.83
C GLY A 143 -2.59 -6.35 3.57
N PHE A 144 -3.23 -7.45 3.19
CA PHE A 144 -3.00 -8.07 1.89
C PHE A 144 -3.72 -7.27 0.80
N GLU A 145 -3.00 -6.41 0.07
CA GLU A 145 -3.54 -5.67 -1.09
C GLU A 145 -3.96 -6.59 -2.26
N GLY A 146 -3.69 -7.90 -2.17
CA GLY A 146 -3.81 -8.84 -3.28
C GLY A 146 -5.21 -9.40 -3.60
N LEU A 147 -6.29 -8.96 -2.96
CA LEU A 147 -7.65 -9.32 -3.41
C LEU A 147 -8.46 -8.16 -4.01
N ILE A 148 -7.98 -6.91 -3.87
CA ILE A 148 -8.49 -5.75 -4.60
C ILE A 148 -7.32 -4.80 -4.86
N HIS A 149 -6.36 -5.20 -5.70
CA HIS A 149 -5.70 -4.16 -6.48
C HIS A 149 -6.76 -3.62 -7.43
N PRO A 150 -7.12 -2.32 -7.44
CA PRO A 150 -7.54 -1.73 -8.69
C PRO A 150 -6.37 -2.00 -9.63
N VAL A 151 -6.56 -2.83 -10.66
CA VAL A 151 -5.62 -2.88 -11.77
C VAL A 151 -5.42 -1.43 -12.15
N SER A 152 -4.23 -0.89 -11.92
CA SER A 152 -3.90 0.48 -12.26
C SER A 152 -4.39 0.72 -13.69
N GLU A 153 -5.14 1.80 -13.95
CA GLU A 153 -5.77 2.07 -15.26
C GLU A 153 -4.79 1.89 -16.46
N SER A 154 -3.49 2.03 -16.20
CA SER A 154 -2.40 1.79 -17.14
C SER A 154 -2.28 0.36 -17.68
N GLN A 155 -2.58 -0.69 -16.89
CA GLN A 155 -2.32 -2.09 -17.30
C GLN A 155 -3.46 -2.70 -18.13
N LEU A 156 -4.70 -2.26 -17.91
CA LEU A 156 -5.84 -2.65 -18.76
C LEU A 156 -5.73 -1.95 -20.14
N SER A 157 -5.27 -0.71 -20.15
CA SER A 157 -5.09 0.08 -21.39
C SER A 157 -4.02 -0.50 -22.33
N THR A 158 -2.90 -1.02 -21.80
CA THR A 158 -1.83 -1.57 -22.65
C THR A 158 -2.26 -2.86 -23.34
N SER A 159 -2.95 -3.76 -22.64
CA SER A 159 -3.43 -5.02 -23.22
C SER A 159 -4.50 -4.80 -24.29
N LEU A 160 -5.48 -3.93 -24.05
CA LEU A 160 -6.49 -3.58 -25.08
C LEU A 160 -5.85 -2.88 -26.29
N TYR A 161 -4.88 -1.99 -26.08
CA TYR A 161 -4.18 -1.31 -27.17
C TYR A 161 -3.38 -2.29 -28.04
N VAL A 162 -2.67 -3.24 -27.43
CA VAL A 162 -1.96 -4.29 -28.17
C VAL A 162 -2.96 -5.17 -28.94
N CYS A 163 -4.07 -5.61 -28.34
CA CYS A 163 -5.07 -6.40 -29.05
C CYS A 163 -5.72 -5.63 -30.23
N THR A 164 -6.08 -4.37 -30.03
CA THR A 164 -6.70 -3.55 -31.09
C THR A 164 -5.75 -3.30 -32.26
N THR A 165 -4.47 -3.03 -31.99
CA THR A 165 -3.46 -2.88 -33.06
C THR A 165 -3.27 -4.17 -33.86
N PHE A 166 -3.20 -5.33 -33.22
CA PHE A 166 -3.11 -6.62 -33.92
C PHE A 166 -4.34 -6.91 -34.81
N LEU A 167 -5.54 -6.63 -34.31
CA LEU A 167 -6.78 -6.81 -35.08
C LEU A 167 -6.84 -5.88 -36.31
N ILE A 168 -6.45 -4.62 -36.14
CA ILE A 168 -6.39 -3.65 -37.25
C ILE A 168 -5.37 -4.09 -38.30
N LEU A 169 -4.16 -4.50 -37.89
CA LEU A 169 -3.12 -4.97 -38.83
C LEU A 169 -3.57 -6.23 -39.59
N SER A 170 -4.21 -7.17 -38.90
CA SER A 170 -4.80 -8.36 -39.54
C SER A 170 -5.89 -7.98 -40.55
N GLY A 171 -6.78 -7.05 -40.18
CA GLY A 171 -7.82 -6.54 -41.08
C GLY A 171 -7.25 -5.88 -42.33
N LEU A 172 -6.25 -4.99 -42.16
CA LEU A 172 -5.58 -4.31 -43.28
C LEU A 172 -4.88 -5.31 -44.20
N LEU A 173 -4.21 -6.33 -43.66
CA LEU A 173 -3.57 -7.37 -44.45
C LEU A 173 -4.60 -8.12 -45.29
N ASN A 174 -5.73 -8.52 -44.69
CA ASN A 174 -6.82 -9.19 -45.40
C ASN A 174 -7.41 -8.32 -46.52
N VAL A 175 -7.65 -7.02 -46.25
CA VAL A 175 -8.13 -6.08 -47.27
C VAL A 175 -7.13 -5.95 -48.41
N ILE A 176 -5.83 -5.85 -48.11
CA ILE A 176 -4.77 -5.80 -49.13
C ILE A 176 -4.79 -7.08 -49.96
N LEU A 177 -4.89 -8.25 -49.34
CA LEU A 177 -4.97 -9.53 -50.05
C LEU A 177 -6.20 -9.61 -50.95
N VAL A 178 -7.37 -9.19 -50.46
CA VAL A 178 -8.62 -9.13 -51.24
C VAL A 178 -8.48 -8.15 -52.41
N VAL A 179 -7.94 -6.95 -52.17
CA VAL A 179 -7.73 -5.96 -53.24
C VAL A 179 -6.73 -6.48 -54.27
N ARG A 180 -5.64 -7.13 -53.85
CA ARG A 180 -4.69 -7.78 -54.78
C ARG A 180 -5.38 -8.87 -55.58
N PHE A 181 -6.15 -9.74 -54.93
CA PHE A 181 -6.93 -10.78 -55.59
C PHE A 181 -7.93 -10.21 -56.61
N LEU A 182 -8.67 -9.15 -56.24
CA LEU A 182 -9.59 -8.45 -57.12
C LEU A 182 -8.86 -7.73 -58.26
N ARG A 183 -7.70 -7.12 -58.01
CA ARG A 183 -6.86 -6.50 -59.05
C ARG A 183 -6.33 -7.54 -60.03
N GLU A 184 -5.84 -8.67 -59.53
CA GLU A 184 -5.38 -9.78 -60.38
C GLU A 184 -6.53 -10.36 -61.20
N ARG A 185 -7.70 -10.61 -60.59
CA ARG A 185 -8.91 -10.99 -61.33
C ARG A 185 -9.31 -9.96 -62.39
N ARG A 186 -9.31 -8.66 -62.07
CA ARG A 186 -9.60 -7.58 -63.04
C ARG A 186 -8.58 -7.54 -64.17
N LYS A 187 -7.29 -7.76 -63.89
CA LYS A 187 -6.24 -7.86 -64.92
C LYS A 187 -6.51 -9.06 -65.84
N THR A 188 -6.84 -10.22 -65.28
CA THR A 188 -7.21 -11.43 -66.06
C THR A 188 -8.43 -11.17 -66.94
N MET A 189 -9.49 -10.56 -66.41
CA MET A 189 -10.69 -10.21 -67.17
C MET A 189 -10.40 -9.18 -68.28
N ARG A 190 -9.59 -8.14 -68.02
CA ARG A 190 -9.18 -7.16 -69.04
C ARG A 190 -8.37 -7.83 -70.16
N LYS A 191 -7.53 -8.82 -69.84
CA LYS A 191 -6.79 -9.60 -70.83
C LYS A 191 -7.73 -10.44 -71.71
N HIS A 192 -8.72 -11.10 -71.10
CA HIS A 192 -9.73 -11.86 -71.83
C HIS A 192 -10.57 -10.96 -72.75
N GLN A 193 -10.99 -9.78 -72.28
CA GLN A 193 -11.73 -8.82 -73.09
C GLN A 193 -10.91 -8.23 -74.25
N LYS A 194 -9.60 -8.01 -74.07
CA LYS A 194 -8.69 -7.62 -75.16
C LYS A 194 -8.55 -8.73 -76.20
N ASN A 195 -8.48 -10.00 -75.77
CA ASN A 195 -8.44 -11.15 -76.68
C ASN A 195 -9.74 -11.29 -77.48
N LEU A 196 -10.90 -11.11 -76.86
CA LEU A 196 -12.20 -11.14 -77.55
C LEU A 196 -12.35 -10.01 -78.58
N LYS A 197 -11.82 -8.81 -78.29
CA LYS A 197 -11.81 -7.71 -79.26
C LYS A 197 -10.88 -7.99 -80.44
N SER A 198 -9.68 -8.54 -80.21
CA SER A 198 -8.76 -8.88 -81.31
C SER A 198 -9.24 -10.05 -82.16
N GLU A 199 -10.10 -10.93 -81.62
CA GLU A 199 -10.78 -11.99 -82.37
C GLU A 199 -11.96 -11.44 -83.18
N SER A 200 -12.76 -10.53 -82.61
CA SER A 200 -13.83 -9.82 -83.33
C SER A 200 -13.33 -8.93 -84.47
N GLU A 201 -12.18 -8.27 -84.31
CA GLU A 201 -11.56 -7.45 -85.36
C GLU A 201 -11.06 -8.32 -86.52
N ARG A 202 -10.49 -9.50 -86.23
CA ARG A 202 -10.07 -10.50 -87.24
C ARG A 202 -11.23 -11.04 -88.07
N ASN A 203 -12.37 -11.27 -87.43
CA ASN A 203 -13.57 -11.79 -88.11
C ASN A 203 -14.24 -10.75 -89.01
N LYS A 204 -13.95 -9.45 -88.83
CA LYS A 204 -14.54 -8.35 -89.60
C LYS A 204 -13.88 -8.12 -90.97
N GLU A 205 -12.68 -8.65 -91.20
CA GLU A 205 -12.00 -8.58 -92.52
C GLU A 205 -12.56 -9.58 -93.55
N LEU A 206 -13.49 -10.46 -93.17
CA LEU A 206 -14.05 -11.50 -94.07
C LEU A 206 -15.40 -11.15 -94.74
N GLU A 207 -16.02 -10.00 -94.45
CA GLU A 207 -17.30 -9.59 -95.08
C GLU A 207 -17.06 -8.55 -96.19
N HIS A 208 -16.70 -9.02 -97.41
CA HIS A 208 -16.95 -8.30 -98.65
C HIS A 208 -18.10 -9.00 -99.40
N PRO A 209 -19.17 -8.31 -99.85
CA PRO A 209 -20.29 -8.96 -100.53
C PRO A 209 -19.94 -9.25 -101.99
N MET A 210 -20.04 -10.52 -102.40
CA MET A 210 -19.97 -10.94 -103.80
C MET A 210 -21.38 -11.32 -104.32
N PRO A 211 -21.70 -10.99 -105.59
CA PRO A 211 -23.05 -11.10 -106.14
C PRO A 211 -23.44 -12.54 -106.52
N ILE A 212 -24.75 -12.80 -106.46
CA ILE A 212 -25.40 -14.08 -106.79
C ILE A 212 -25.66 -14.16 -108.31
N PRO A 213 -25.41 -15.32 -108.94
CA PRO A 213 -26.18 -15.75 -110.11
C PRO A 213 -26.80 -17.16 -109.97
N GLU A 214 -27.73 -17.42 -110.90
CA GLU A 214 -28.92 -18.28 -110.89
C GLU A 214 -28.78 -19.83 -110.94
N CYS A 215 -29.93 -20.45 -110.69
CA CYS A 215 -30.30 -21.88 -110.61
C CYS A 215 -30.14 -22.73 -111.88
N SER A 216 -29.94 -24.06 -111.70
CA SER A 216 -30.74 -25.10 -112.38
C SER A 216 -30.58 -26.53 -111.79
N GLN A 217 -31.73 -27.08 -111.37
CA GLN A 217 -32.26 -28.47 -111.43
C GLN A 217 -31.44 -29.76 -111.19
N TYR A 218 -32.18 -30.71 -110.59
CA TYR A 218 -32.12 -32.19 -110.58
C TYR A 218 -31.62 -32.86 -109.29
N GLN A 219 -32.19 -33.96 -108.77
CA GLN A 219 -33.54 -34.52 -108.57
C GLN A 219 -33.32 -35.86 -107.82
N TYR A 220 -34.19 -36.21 -106.86
CA TYR A 220 -34.49 -37.58 -106.33
C TYR A 220 -33.35 -38.31 -105.59
N GLU A 221 -33.54 -39.16 -104.57
CA GLU A 221 -34.72 -39.76 -103.93
C GLU A 221 -34.30 -40.45 -102.61
N ASN A 222 -35.31 -40.66 -101.76
CA ASN A 222 -35.53 -41.78 -100.82
C ASN A 222 -34.60 -42.01 -99.61
N PHE A 223 -35.10 -41.91 -98.36
CA PHE A 223 -36.19 -42.68 -97.69
C PHE A 223 -35.67 -44.05 -97.24
N SER A 224 -35.29 -44.17 -95.96
CA SER A 224 -36.01 -44.92 -94.91
C SER A 224 -34.96 -45.73 -94.13
N LEU A 225 -35.16 -46.31 -92.96
CA LEU A 225 -36.33 -46.69 -92.18
C LEU A 225 -35.75 -47.05 -90.78
N TYR A 226 -36.41 -46.58 -89.71
CA TYR A 226 -36.74 -47.25 -88.43
C TYR A 226 -35.89 -48.45 -87.92
N GLU A 227 -35.39 -48.41 -86.67
CA GLU A 227 -35.97 -49.06 -85.45
C GLU A 227 -35.66 -50.58 -85.45
N GLU A 228 -35.28 -51.34 -84.42
CA GLU A 228 -35.21 -51.23 -82.96
C GLU A 228 -34.51 -52.52 -82.45
N LEU A 229 -34.21 -52.60 -81.14
CA LEU A 229 -34.10 -53.83 -80.32
C LEU A 229 -32.88 -54.79 -80.46
N GLY A 230 -32.32 -55.13 -79.29
CA GLY A 230 -32.17 -56.57 -78.96
C GLY A 230 -30.76 -57.06 -78.58
N LEU A 231 -30.56 -57.24 -77.27
CA LEU A 231 -29.46 -57.90 -76.57
C LEU A 231 -28.90 -59.25 -77.13
N SER A 232 -27.63 -59.50 -76.74
CA SER A 232 -26.95 -60.78 -76.44
C SER A 232 -26.05 -61.42 -77.51
N LYS A 233 -24.73 -61.31 -77.30
CA LYS A 233 -23.87 -62.42 -76.81
C LYS A 233 -22.56 -61.89 -76.24
#